data_AF-A0A7C6YNC2-F1
#
_entry.id   AF-A0A7C6YNC2-F1
#
_cell.length_a   1.000
_cell.length_b   1.000
_cell.length_c   1.000
_cell.angle_alpha   90.00
_cell.angle_beta   90.00
_cell.angle_gamma   90.00
#
_symmetry.space_group_name_H-M   'P 1'
#
loop_
_entity.id
_entity.type
_entity.pdbx_description
1 polymer ?
#
loop_
_entity_poly.entity_id
_entity_poly.type
_entity_poly.pdbx_seq_one_letter_code
_entity_poly.pdbx_strand_id
1 'polypeptide(L)'
;MKTTTSKWFTGIIGALVVLGILIAVNLLFSGVRLRKDLTEEKQYTLSEGTATMLQELQRPVTLKFYVSKSNPNLPMPLKNYVQRVIDFMRELADRSGGNVIFETWDPQPDSDAEEWAQRYGLMPQATGGIGAVPDLYLGLVAVAGTREAAIPFLDPSAEPQLEYLVVRMIHEVTRSGSAKLGVLSTLPVLGAAANPFMQQASGEDWLFVSELKKQYAVQPVMPEAESIPEDLDALILVHPHGLSERTLFAIDQFLLKGGRLIAYVDPMCISTEKNLQAGEMPQPSSDINRLSGAWGITMDAQTIVADVAAATPINLGDGRAERLPAWLTLRGKDNLDRKEIVTAPLDNVMLPFAGAFVGEPVEGLTMTVLAQGSPDAVMINAYQARNPAMMSTRGGAPAPDARLAVRLSGSFPTAFPDGPPVTEGETNEPPATVDNWLKVSEKESSVVLISDADLLSNDFSARGMNIFGQILYQPFNDNLNFTLNLLEQMTGNPALIGLRSRGRFDRPFERV
;
A
#
# COMPACT_ATOMS: atom_id res chain seq x y z
N MET A 1 -72.75 13.28 -50.63
CA MET A 1 -71.47 12.54 -50.65
C MET A 1 -70.32 13.51 -50.46
N LYS A 2 -69.71 13.60 -49.25
CA LYS A 2 -68.40 14.23 -48.95
C LYS A 2 -68.18 14.23 -47.43
N THR A 3 -67.59 13.17 -46.86
CA THR A 3 -67.02 13.19 -45.48
C THR A 3 -65.96 12.10 -45.21
N THR A 4 -65.52 11.31 -46.20
CA THR A 4 -64.55 10.21 -45.96
C THR A 4 -63.09 10.58 -46.23
N THR A 5 -62.80 11.60 -47.05
CA THR A 5 -61.43 12.02 -47.38
C THR A 5 -60.73 12.82 -46.26
N SER A 6 -61.47 13.43 -45.35
CA SER A 6 -60.89 14.28 -44.29
C SER A 6 -60.20 13.47 -43.18
N LYS A 7 -60.70 12.27 -42.84
CA LYS A 7 -60.16 11.46 -41.72
C LYS A 7 -58.81 10.81 -42.03
N TRP A 8 -58.57 10.45 -43.30
CA TRP A 8 -57.29 9.88 -43.75
C TRP A 8 -56.19 10.94 -43.82
N PHE A 9 -56.54 12.15 -44.27
CA PHE A 9 -55.58 13.27 -44.33
C PHE A 9 -55.14 13.72 -42.94
N THR A 10 -56.06 13.77 -41.97
CA THR A 10 -55.73 14.04 -40.56
C THR A 10 -54.88 12.94 -39.92
N GLY A 11 -55.06 11.67 -40.32
CA GLY A 11 -54.24 10.56 -39.83
C GLY A 11 -52.80 10.61 -40.33
N ILE A 12 -52.59 10.92 -41.60
CA ILE A 12 -51.26 11.05 -42.21
C ILE A 12 -50.50 12.24 -41.62
N ILE A 13 -51.17 13.39 -41.46
CA ILE A 13 -50.56 14.57 -40.83
C ILE A 13 -50.18 14.26 -39.37
N GLY A 14 -51.07 13.57 -38.62
CA GLY A 14 -50.77 13.15 -37.26
C GLY A 14 -49.54 12.22 -37.18
N ALA A 15 -49.44 11.24 -38.08
CA ALA A 15 -48.30 10.33 -38.14
C ALA A 15 -46.98 11.07 -38.47
N LEU A 16 -47.01 12.02 -39.41
CA LEU A 16 -45.84 12.83 -39.75
C LEU A 16 -45.41 13.76 -38.61
N VAL A 17 -46.35 14.32 -37.85
CA VAL A 17 -46.06 15.13 -36.66
C VAL A 17 -45.41 14.28 -35.57
N VAL A 18 -45.94 13.08 -35.30
CA VAL A 18 -45.36 12.15 -34.32
C VAL A 18 -43.95 11.72 -34.75
N LEU A 19 -43.75 11.39 -36.02
CA LEU A 19 -42.43 11.04 -36.56
C LEU A 19 -41.45 12.23 -36.43
N GLY A 20 -41.90 13.45 -36.72
CA GLY A 20 -41.11 14.67 -36.55
C GLY A 20 -40.71 14.91 -35.09
N ILE A 21 -41.64 14.70 -34.15
CA ILE A 21 -41.35 14.78 -32.71
C ILE A 21 -40.34 13.71 -32.30
N LEU A 22 -40.50 12.46 -32.76
CA LEU A 22 -39.55 11.37 -32.45
C LEU A 22 -38.15 11.66 -32.99
N ILE A 23 -38.04 12.22 -34.20
CA ILE A 23 -36.75 12.62 -34.77
C ILE A 23 -36.16 13.79 -33.97
N ALA A 24 -36.94 14.79 -33.61
CA ALA A 24 -36.47 15.94 -32.83
C ALA A 24 -36.03 15.52 -31.41
N VAL A 25 -36.79 14.66 -30.75
CA VAL A 25 -36.43 14.05 -29.46
C VAL A 25 -35.15 13.24 -29.62
N ASN A 26 -35.05 12.38 -30.62
CA ASN A 26 -33.84 11.59 -30.86
C ASN A 26 -32.62 12.50 -31.11
N LEU A 27 -32.76 13.58 -31.89
CA LEU A 27 -31.68 14.54 -32.12
C LEU A 27 -31.30 15.31 -30.84
N LEU A 28 -32.28 15.76 -30.05
CA LEU A 28 -32.06 16.46 -28.78
C LEU A 28 -31.36 15.56 -27.73
N PHE A 29 -31.74 14.28 -27.67
CA PHE A 29 -31.16 13.32 -26.72
C PHE A 29 -29.94 12.57 -27.28
N SER A 30 -29.63 12.66 -28.57
CA SER A 30 -28.46 12.01 -29.18
C SER A 30 -27.12 12.49 -28.59
N GLY A 31 -27.07 13.74 -28.12
CA GLY A 31 -25.91 14.31 -27.42
C GLY A 31 -25.90 14.06 -25.91
N VAL A 32 -27.02 13.60 -25.33
CA VAL A 32 -27.17 13.39 -23.88
C VAL A 32 -26.97 11.91 -23.56
N ARG A 33 -25.73 11.52 -23.27
CA ARG A 33 -25.43 10.18 -22.74
C ARG A 33 -25.83 10.11 -21.27
N LEU A 34 -27.12 9.91 -20.99
CA LEU A 34 -27.61 9.67 -19.63
C LEU A 34 -27.35 8.19 -19.26
N ARG A 35 -26.10 7.83 -18.96
CA ARG A 35 -25.77 6.52 -18.38
C ARG A 35 -25.85 6.64 -16.87
N LYS A 36 -27.02 6.37 -16.30
CA LYS A 36 -27.15 6.24 -14.86
C LYS A 36 -26.79 4.80 -14.51
N ASP A 37 -25.71 4.62 -13.74
CA ASP A 37 -25.38 3.31 -13.22
C ASP A 37 -26.48 2.87 -12.25
N LEU A 38 -27.11 1.75 -12.59
CA LEU A 38 -28.20 1.13 -11.82
C LEU A 38 -27.68 -0.03 -10.97
N THR A 39 -26.37 -0.26 -10.94
CA THR A 39 -25.81 -1.10 -9.88
C THR A 39 -26.05 -0.43 -8.54
N GLU A 40 -26.38 -1.25 -7.55
CA GLU A 40 -26.69 -0.82 -6.18
C GLU A 40 -25.60 0.12 -5.62
N GLU A 41 -24.34 -0.10 -6.02
CA GLU A 41 -23.14 0.56 -5.49
C GLU A 41 -22.46 1.55 -6.46
N LYS A 42 -23.06 1.85 -7.62
CA LYS A 42 -22.47 2.73 -8.65
C LYS A 42 -21.04 2.32 -9.10
N GLN A 43 -20.80 1.02 -9.26
CA GLN A 43 -19.47 0.43 -9.57
C GLN A 43 -18.87 0.90 -10.92
N TYR A 44 -19.71 1.44 -11.80
CA TYR A 44 -19.38 1.95 -13.12
C TYR A 44 -19.61 3.46 -13.22
N THR A 45 -19.62 4.17 -12.09
CA THR A 45 -19.62 5.64 -12.04
C THR A 45 -18.45 6.14 -11.23
N LEU A 46 -17.77 7.16 -11.75
CA LEU A 46 -16.68 7.80 -11.04
C LEU A 46 -17.12 8.34 -9.66
N SER A 47 -16.28 8.16 -8.64
CA SER A 47 -16.56 8.79 -7.33
C SER A 47 -16.48 10.31 -7.42
N GLU A 48 -17.24 10.99 -6.56
CA GLU A 48 -17.17 12.46 -6.46
C GLU A 48 -15.77 12.93 -6.03
N GLY A 49 -15.12 12.20 -5.12
CA GLY A 49 -13.75 12.50 -4.68
C GLY A 49 -12.74 12.43 -5.83
N THR A 50 -12.86 11.42 -6.69
CA THR A 50 -12.01 11.32 -7.88
C THR A 50 -12.27 12.46 -8.85
N ALA A 51 -13.53 12.77 -9.15
CA ALA A 51 -13.87 13.85 -10.08
C ALA A 51 -13.25 15.19 -9.63
N THR A 52 -13.37 15.52 -8.35
CA THR A 52 -12.75 16.71 -7.76
C THR A 52 -11.23 16.68 -7.89
N MET A 53 -10.59 15.56 -7.53
CA MET A 53 -9.14 15.42 -7.64
C MET A 53 -8.64 15.64 -9.08
N LEU A 54 -9.35 15.10 -10.08
CA LEU A 54 -8.96 15.24 -11.48
C LEU A 54 -9.11 16.70 -11.97
N GLN A 55 -10.09 17.44 -11.46
CA GLN A 55 -10.29 18.85 -11.80
C GLN A 55 -9.23 19.76 -11.15
N GLU A 56 -8.68 19.35 -10.01
CA GLU A 56 -7.66 20.10 -9.26
C GLU A 56 -6.22 19.75 -9.66
N LEU A 57 -6.02 18.92 -10.70
CA LEU A 57 -4.69 18.57 -11.19
C LEU A 57 -3.94 19.83 -11.62
N GLN A 58 -2.76 20.05 -11.02
CA GLN A 58 -1.91 21.18 -11.36
C GLN A 58 -1.31 21.10 -12.77
N ARG A 59 -1.27 19.89 -13.35
CA ARG A 59 -0.75 19.61 -14.69
C ARG A 59 -1.63 18.58 -15.38
N PRO A 60 -1.86 18.72 -16.69
CA PRO A 60 -2.59 17.71 -17.43
C PRO A 60 -1.79 16.40 -17.51
N VAL A 61 -2.52 15.28 -17.50
CA VAL A 61 -1.98 13.93 -17.63
C VAL A 61 -2.53 13.26 -18.89
N THR A 62 -1.68 12.54 -19.61
CA THR A 62 -2.09 11.69 -20.73
C THR A 62 -2.11 10.24 -20.28
N LEU A 63 -3.28 9.61 -20.34
CA LEU A 63 -3.48 8.18 -20.15
C LEU A 63 -3.41 7.48 -21.51
N LYS A 64 -2.37 6.67 -21.72
CA LYS A 64 -2.18 5.85 -22.91
C LYS A 64 -2.52 4.40 -22.60
N PHE A 65 -3.65 3.93 -23.13
CA PHE A 65 -4.08 2.55 -22.98
C PHE A 65 -3.60 1.70 -24.16
N TYR A 66 -2.68 0.78 -23.89
CA TYR A 66 -2.11 -0.13 -24.87
C TYR A 66 -2.89 -1.43 -24.85
N VAL A 67 -3.65 -1.66 -25.93
CA VAL A 67 -4.53 -2.81 -26.04
C VAL A 67 -4.46 -3.42 -27.44
N SER A 68 -4.27 -4.73 -27.51
CA SER A 68 -4.26 -5.49 -28.78
C SER A 68 -5.66 -5.61 -29.41
N LYS A 69 -6.40 -4.51 -29.56
CA LYS A 69 -7.81 -4.50 -30.01
C LYS A 69 -7.99 -5.12 -31.40
N SER A 70 -6.97 -5.07 -32.26
CA SER A 70 -6.99 -5.66 -33.59
C SER A 70 -6.70 -7.16 -33.60
N ASN A 71 -6.34 -7.77 -32.47
CA ASN A 71 -6.11 -9.21 -32.37
C ASN A 71 -7.45 -9.98 -32.53
N PRO A 72 -7.63 -10.76 -33.60
CA PRO A 72 -8.88 -11.48 -33.86
C PRO A 72 -9.17 -12.59 -32.82
N ASN A 73 -8.12 -13.11 -32.18
CA ASN A 73 -8.18 -14.25 -31.25
C ASN A 73 -8.55 -13.83 -29.81
N LEU A 74 -8.74 -12.53 -29.55
CA LEU A 74 -9.16 -12.04 -28.25
C LEU A 74 -10.46 -12.72 -27.79
N PRO A 75 -10.45 -13.42 -26.64
CA PRO A 75 -11.66 -14.03 -26.09
C PRO A 75 -12.77 -13.00 -25.83
N MET A 76 -14.03 -13.38 -26.04
CA MET A 76 -15.17 -12.49 -25.84
C MET A 76 -15.24 -11.86 -24.43
N PRO A 77 -14.97 -12.58 -23.33
CA PRO A 77 -14.92 -11.97 -22.00
C PRO A 77 -13.91 -10.83 -21.90
N LEU A 78 -12.75 -10.97 -22.56
CA LEU A 78 -11.70 -9.96 -22.56
C LEU A 78 -12.07 -8.75 -23.41
N LYS A 79 -12.71 -8.96 -24.57
CA LYS A 79 -13.28 -7.85 -25.38
C LYS A 79 -14.26 -7.00 -24.58
N ASN A 80 -15.13 -7.65 -23.80
CA ASN A 80 -16.08 -6.95 -22.93
C ASN A 80 -15.38 -6.16 -21.83
N TYR A 81 -14.35 -6.73 -21.21
CA TYR A 81 -13.53 -6.03 -20.21
C TYR A 81 -12.82 -4.81 -20.81
N VAL A 82 -12.15 -4.98 -21.94
CA VAL A 82 -11.49 -3.88 -22.68
C VAL A 82 -12.45 -2.73 -22.96
N GLN A 83 -13.67 -3.03 -23.39
CA GLN A 83 -14.66 -1.99 -23.65
C GLN A 83 -15.07 -1.25 -22.36
N ARG A 84 -15.20 -1.95 -21.22
CA ARG A 84 -15.48 -1.32 -19.93
C ARG A 84 -14.34 -0.43 -19.46
N VAL A 85 -13.09 -0.87 -19.64
CA VAL A 85 -11.91 -0.04 -19.34
C VAL A 85 -11.90 1.22 -20.20
N ILE A 86 -12.14 1.11 -21.51
CA ILE A 86 -12.20 2.27 -22.42
C ILE A 86 -13.30 3.25 -21.99
N ASP A 87 -14.48 2.75 -21.67
CA ASP A 87 -15.60 3.58 -21.20
C ASP A 87 -15.24 4.30 -19.90
N PHE A 88 -14.62 3.60 -18.95
CA PHE A 88 -14.16 4.16 -17.68
C PHE A 88 -13.11 5.27 -17.88
N MET A 89 -12.10 5.04 -18.73
CA MET A 89 -11.06 6.05 -19.01
C MET A 89 -11.62 7.29 -19.72
N ARG A 90 -12.63 7.11 -20.58
CA ARG A 90 -13.34 8.24 -21.19
C ARG A 90 -14.13 9.02 -20.16
N GLU A 91 -14.80 8.36 -19.22
CA GLU A 91 -15.49 9.04 -18.13
C GLU A 91 -14.52 9.84 -17.25
N LEU A 92 -13.34 9.29 -16.94
CA LEU A 92 -12.27 10.02 -16.25
C LEU A 92 -11.88 11.29 -17.03
N ALA A 93 -11.60 11.16 -18.33
CA ALA A 93 -11.23 12.28 -19.20
C ALA A 93 -12.33 13.35 -19.26
N ASP A 94 -13.58 12.94 -19.48
CA ASP A 94 -14.74 13.84 -19.59
C ASP A 94 -15.00 14.61 -18.29
N ARG A 95 -14.85 13.96 -17.12
CA ARG A 95 -15.08 14.60 -15.81
C ARG A 95 -13.90 15.42 -15.28
N SER A 96 -12.71 15.25 -15.87
CA SER A 96 -11.49 15.94 -15.46
C SER A 96 -11.45 17.44 -15.77
N GLY A 97 -12.40 17.96 -16.55
CA GLY A 97 -12.36 19.35 -17.03
C GLY A 97 -11.24 19.63 -18.04
N GLY A 98 -10.73 18.59 -18.72
CA GLY A 98 -9.65 18.68 -19.71
C GLY A 98 -8.24 18.41 -19.14
N ASN A 99 -8.12 18.12 -17.85
CA ASN A 99 -6.85 17.78 -17.22
C ASN A 99 -6.40 16.33 -17.50
N VAL A 100 -7.30 15.45 -17.95
CA VAL A 100 -6.96 14.08 -18.36
C VAL A 100 -7.24 13.92 -19.85
N ILE A 101 -6.20 13.54 -20.59
CA ILE A 101 -6.26 13.19 -22.01
C ILE A 101 -6.20 11.67 -22.11
N PHE A 102 -7.15 11.05 -22.81
CA PHE A 102 -7.18 9.60 -22.99
C PHE A 102 -6.86 9.20 -24.44
N GLU A 103 -5.87 8.33 -24.60
CA GLU A 103 -5.43 7.79 -25.88
C GLU A 103 -5.48 6.26 -25.86
N THR A 104 -5.80 5.66 -27.01
CA THR A 104 -5.75 4.19 -27.18
C THR A 104 -4.72 3.84 -28.24
N TRP A 105 -3.77 3.00 -27.85
CA TRP A 105 -2.66 2.52 -28.67
C TRP A 105 -2.85 1.03 -28.92
N ASP A 106 -2.57 0.58 -30.15
CA ASP A 106 -2.73 -0.81 -30.57
C ASP A 106 -1.37 -1.36 -31.04
N PRO A 107 -0.61 -1.99 -30.12
CA PRO A 107 0.67 -2.60 -30.46
C PRO A 107 0.47 -3.74 -31.46
N GLN A 108 1.02 -3.55 -32.65
CA GLN A 108 1.17 -4.60 -33.65
C GLN A 108 2.66 -4.97 -33.76
N PRO A 109 3.00 -6.21 -34.17
CA PRO A 109 4.38 -6.60 -34.43
C PRO A 109 5.09 -5.58 -35.32
N ASP A 110 6.30 -5.17 -34.91
CA ASP A 110 7.17 -4.20 -35.61
C ASP A 110 6.55 -2.79 -35.78
N SER A 111 5.63 -2.39 -34.90
CA SER A 111 5.01 -1.06 -34.91
C SER A 111 5.63 -0.12 -33.88
N ASP A 112 5.58 1.20 -34.15
CA ASP A 112 5.96 2.23 -33.16
C ASP A 112 5.20 2.07 -31.83
N ALA A 113 3.94 1.63 -31.88
CA ALA A 113 3.12 1.39 -30.70
C ALA A 113 3.67 0.24 -29.84
N GLU A 114 4.23 -0.79 -30.46
CA GLU A 114 4.94 -1.87 -29.76
C GLU A 114 6.24 -1.39 -29.14
N GLU A 115 7.06 -0.63 -29.88
CA GLU A 115 8.32 -0.09 -29.35
C GLU A 115 8.08 0.80 -28.11
N TRP A 116 7.07 1.66 -28.16
CA TRP A 116 6.68 2.47 -27.01
C TRP A 116 6.12 1.63 -25.86
N ALA A 117 5.29 0.62 -26.15
CA ALA A 117 4.78 -0.28 -25.11
C ALA A 117 5.94 -0.96 -24.35
N GLN A 118 6.93 -1.47 -25.08
CA GLN A 118 8.12 -2.09 -24.48
C GLN A 118 8.96 -1.09 -23.68
N ARG A 119 9.11 0.16 -24.14
CA ARG A 119 9.81 1.23 -23.39
C ARG A 119 9.15 1.49 -22.04
N TYR A 120 7.82 1.47 -22.00
CA TYR A 120 7.05 1.64 -20.78
C TYR A 120 6.98 0.36 -19.92
N GLY A 121 7.70 -0.71 -20.29
CA GLY A 121 7.73 -1.98 -19.56
C GLY A 121 6.47 -2.82 -19.74
N LEU A 122 5.63 -2.52 -20.73
CA LEU A 122 4.45 -3.32 -21.05
C LEU A 122 4.90 -4.54 -21.88
N MET A 123 4.76 -5.73 -21.32
CA MET A 123 5.13 -6.98 -21.99
C MET A 123 3.88 -7.71 -22.48
N PRO A 124 3.88 -8.26 -23.72
CA PRO A 124 2.75 -9.00 -24.23
C PRO A 124 2.53 -10.29 -23.41
N GLN A 125 1.27 -10.66 -23.23
CA GLN A 125 0.84 -11.90 -22.59
C GLN A 125 0.31 -12.89 -23.64
N ALA A 126 0.49 -14.18 -23.40
CA ALA A 126 -0.04 -15.22 -24.28
C ALA A 126 -1.49 -15.53 -23.94
N THR A 127 -2.40 -15.36 -24.89
CA THR A 127 -3.82 -15.72 -24.71
C THR A 127 -4.10 -17.20 -24.94
N GLY A 128 -3.23 -17.89 -25.68
CA GLY A 128 -3.43 -19.27 -26.13
C GLY A 128 -2.93 -20.39 -25.20
N GLY A 129 -2.63 -20.09 -23.93
CA GLY A 129 -2.07 -21.07 -22.99
C GLY A 129 -0.55 -21.27 -23.12
N ILE A 130 -0.01 -22.29 -22.43
CA ILE A 130 1.44 -22.52 -22.32
C ILE A 130 2.04 -22.81 -23.70
N GLY A 131 3.01 -22.00 -24.12
CA GLY A 131 3.72 -22.13 -25.40
C GLY A 131 3.09 -21.35 -26.57
N ALA A 132 1.96 -20.67 -26.36
CA ALA A 132 1.43 -19.74 -27.35
C ALA A 132 2.30 -18.48 -27.43
N VAL A 133 2.37 -17.89 -28.62
CA VAL A 133 3.08 -16.62 -28.83
C VAL A 133 2.34 -15.52 -28.07
N PRO A 134 3.03 -14.72 -27.25
CA PRO A 134 2.43 -13.56 -26.60
C PRO A 134 1.85 -12.59 -27.62
N ASP A 135 0.54 -12.33 -27.51
CA ASP A 135 -0.22 -11.58 -28.52
C ASP A 135 -1.22 -10.57 -27.91
N LEU A 136 -1.17 -10.39 -26.59
CA LEU A 136 -2.02 -9.49 -25.83
C LEU A 136 -1.21 -8.44 -25.09
N TYR A 137 -1.36 -7.19 -25.50
CA TYR A 137 -1.12 -6.03 -24.66
C TYR A 137 -2.43 -5.63 -23.98
N LEU A 138 -2.35 -5.34 -22.69
CA LEU A 138 -3.46 -4.82 -21.88
C LEU A 138 -2.88 -3.96 -20.76
N GLY A 139 -2.07 -2.97 -21.15
CA GLY A 139 -1.33 -2.11 -20.22
C GLY A 139 -1.83 -0.67 -20.26
N LEU A 140 -1.54 0.09 -19.20
CA LEU A 140 -1.91 1.49 -19.10
C LEU A 140 -0.73 2.32 -18.65
N VAL A 141 -0.52 3.47 -19.28
CA VAL A 141 0.57 4.40 -18.94
C VAL A 141 -0.01 5.77 -18.67
N ALA A 142 0.39 6.41 -17.57
CA ALA A 142 0.14 7.82 -17.31
C ALA A 142 1.40 8.62 -17.59
N VAL A 143 1.27 9.76 -18.27
CA VAL A 143 2.39 10.66 -18.60
C VAL A 143 2.02 12.09 -18.24
N ALA A 144 2.85 12.76 -17.44
CA ALA A 144 2.71 14.18 -17.12
C ALA A 144 4.08 14.88 -17.15
N GLY A 145 4.33 15.66 -18.21
CA GLY A 145 5.63 16.29 -18.44
C GLY A 145 6.73 15.24 -18.64
N THR A 146 7.70 15.19 -17.73
CA THR A 146 8.82 14.22 -17.76
C THR A 146 8.60 13.01 -16.86
N ARG A 147 7.44 12.90 -16.20
CA ARG A 147 7.11 11.78 -15.32
C ARG A 147 6.16 10.83 -16.02
N GLU A 148 6.40 9.56 -15.78
CA GLU A 148 5.62 8.45 -16.31
C GLU A 148 5.44 7.38 -15.24
N ALA A 149 4.30 6.72 -15.28
CA ALA A 149 3.99 5.55 -14.46
C ALA A 149 3.18 4.58 -15.31
N ALA A 150 3.32 3.29 -15.06
CA ALA A 150 2.68 2.25 -15.86
C ALA A 150 2.06 1.16 -14.98
N ILE A 151 0.90 0.68 -15.41
CA ILE A 151 0.33 -0.60 -14.99
C ILE A 151 0.64 -1.58 -16.12
N PRO A 152 1.61 -2.51 -15.95
CA PRO A 152 2.06 -3.39 -17.02
C PRO A 152 0.94 -4.25 -17.62
N PHE A 153 0.02 -4.68 -16.77
CA PHE A 153 -1.13 -5.49 -17.13
C PHE A 153 -2.34 -5.14 -16.26
N LEU A 154 -3.45 -4.77 -16.87
CA LEU A 154 -4.74 -4.57 -16.22
C LEU A 154 -5.45 -5.92 -16.11
N ASP A 155 -5.25 -6.59 -14.98
CA ASP A 155 -5.87 -7.87 -14.69
C ASP A 155 -7.40 -7.71 -14.54
N PRO A 156 -8.22 -8.44 -15.33
CA PRO A 156 -9.67 -8.41 -15.18
C PRO A 156 -10.17 -8.76 -13.77
N SER A 157 -9.43 -9.55 -12.98
CA SER A 157 -9.77 -9.87 -11.59
C SER A 157 -9.64 -8.67 -10.64
N ALA A 158 -8.82 -7.68 -11.00
CA ALA A 158 -8.62 -6.44 -10.26
C ALA A 158 -9.57 -5.30 -10.74
N GLU A 159 -10.56 -5.61 -11.58
CA GLU A 159 -11.56 -4.64 -12.04
C GLU A 159 -12.23 -3.84 -10.89
N PRO A 160 -12.59 -4.45 -9.74
CA PRO A 160 -13.16 -3.69 -8.62
C PRO A 160 -12.25 -2.60 -8.05
N GLN A 161 -10.93 -2.69 -8.27
CA GLN A 161 -9.95 -1.70 -7.83
C GLN A 161 -9.47 -0.77 -8.96
N LEU A 162 -10.04 -0.89 -10.17
CA LEU A 162 -9.58 -0.15 -11.35
C LEU A 162 -9.53 1.37 -11.11
N GLU A 163 -10.57 1.94 -10.51
CA GLU A 163 -10.60 3.38 -10.20
C GLU A 163 -9.43 3.77 -9.31
N TYR A 164 -9.21 3.04 -8.22
CA TYR A 164 -8.09 3.30 -7.32
C TYR A 164 -6.73 3.22 -8.04
N LEU A 165 -6.50 2.16 -8.81
CA LEU A 165 -5.22 1.92 -9.49
C LEU A 165 -4.90 3.05 -10.47
N VAL A 166 -5.89 3.51 -11.23
CA VAL A 166 -5.71 4.56 -12.24
C VAL A 166 -5.50 5.92 -11.58
N VAL A 167 -6.29 6.25 -10.55
CA VAL A 167 -6.18 7.54 -9.87
C VAL A 167 -4.86 7.65 -9.10
N ARG A 168 -4.39 6.56 -8.50
CA ARG A 168 -3.05 6.47 -7.88
C ARG A 168 -1.96 6.77 -8.90
N MET A 169 -2.00 6.11 -10.05
CA MET A 169 -1.02 6.31 -11.12
C MET A 169 -1.04 7.75 -11.65
N ILE A 170 -2.23 8.36 -11.81
CA ILE A 170 -2.35 9.78 -12.15
C ILE A 170 -1.70 10.65 -11.07
N HIS A 171 -1.96 10.36 -9.79
CA HIS A 171 -1.41 11.11 -8.68
C HIS A 171 0.14 11.08 -8.68
N GLU A 172 0.72 9.90 -8.92
CA GLU A 172 2.18 9.70 -8.97
C GLU A 172 2.86 10.62 -9.98
N VAL A 173 2.32 10.70 -11.20
CA VAL A 173 2.92 11.52 -12.27
C VAL A 173 2.58 13.00 -12.13
N THR A 174 1.49 13.36 -11.44
CA THR A 174 1.03 14.76 -11.33
C THR A 174 1.46 15.49 -10.06
N ARG A 175 1.87 14.77 -9.01
CA ARG A 175 2.24 15.36 -7.71
C ARG A 175 3.41 16.35 -7.80
N SER A 176 3.27 17.53 -7.21
CA SER A 176 4.38 18.49 -7.04
C SER A 176 5.25 18.13 -5.83
N GLY A 177 6.52 17.76 -6.04
CA GLY A 177 7.47 17.37 -4.98
C GLY A 177 7.40 15.90 -4.54
N SER A 178 8.48 15.39 -3.94
CA SER A 178 8.54 14.07 -3.32
C SER A 178 7.90 14.11 -1.93
N ALA A 179 7.29 13.01 -1.48
CA ALA A 179 6.82 12.92 -0.10
C ALA A 179 7.97 13.00 0.88
N LYS A 180 7.76 13.67 2.01
CA LYS A 180 8.75 13.79 3.06
C LYS A 180 8.53 12.69 4.08
N LEU A 181 9.53 11.84 4.24
CA LEU A 181 9.49 10.69 5.14
C LEU A 181 10.49 10.89 6.28
N GLY A 182 10.02 10.76 7.52
CA GLY A 182 10.90 10.65 8.67
C GLY A 182 11.26 9.19 8.88
N VAL A 183 12.53 8.91 9.19
CA VAL A 183 12.97 7.58 9.64
C VAL A 183 13.59 7.74 11.01
N LEU A 184 12.91 7.21 12.03
CA LEU A 184 13.42 7.06 13.38
C LEU A 184 13.85 5.61 13.55
N SER A 185 15.13 5.37 13.79
CA SER A 185 15.64 4.02 14.01
C SER A 185 16.73 4.01 15.07
N THR A 186 16.74 2.95 15.87
CA THR A 186 17.88 2.61 16.73
C THR A 186 18.83 1.62 16.06
N LEU A 187 18.57 1.23 14.81
CA LEU A 187 19.45 0.44 13.96
C LEU A 187 20.12 1.40 12.96
N PRO A 188 21.35 1.12 12.49
CA PRO A 188 22.03 1.95 11.50
C PRO A 188 21.49 1.67 10.09
N VAL A 189 20.21 1.93 9.87
CA VAL A 189 19.52 1.72 8.59
C VAL A 189 19.82 2.82 7.57
N LEU A 190 20.16 4.01 8.07
CA LEU A 190 20.58 5.16 7.29
C LEU A 190 22.11 5.23 7.29
N GLY A 191 22.70 5.34 6.11
CA GLY A 191 24.10 5.70 5.97
C GLY A 191 24.33 7.11 6.52
N ALA A 192 25.40 7.29 7.28
CA ALA A 192 25.74 8.60 7.80
C ALA A 192 26.41 9.46 6.72
N ALA A 193 26.12 10.76 6.74
CA ALA A 193 26.69 11.71 5.79
C ALA A 193 28.22 11.63 5.85
N ALA A 194 28.87 11.48 4.68
CA ALA A 194 30.32 11.44 4.59
C ALA A 194 30.92 12.70 5.23
N ASN A 195 31.56 12.55 6.37
CA ASN A 195 32.24 13.66 7.03
C ASN A 195 33.55 13.93 6.27
N PRO A 196 33.76 15.11 5.67
CA PRO A 196 34.96 15.38 4.87
C PRO A 196 36.28 15.24 5.65
N PHE A 197 36.22 15.24 6.98
CA PHE A 197 37.36 15.11 7.89
C PHE A 197 37.60 13.69 8.40
N MET A 198 36.66 12.75 8.22
CA MET A 198 36.82 11.34 8.56
C MET A 198 36.96 10.54 7.25
N GLN A 199 38.14 9.94 7.02
CA GLN A 199 38.42 9.15 5.81
C GLN A 199 37.58 7.88 5.66
N GLN A 200 36.79 7.53 6.67
CA GLN A 200 35.96 6.33 6.67
C GLN A 200 34.50 6.72 6.45
N ALA A 201 33.96 6.32 5.29
CA ALA A 201 32.54 6.40 5.01
C ALA A 201 31.79 5.61 6.09
N SER A 202 30.89 6.31 6.79
CA SER A 202 30.10 5.78 7.88
C SER A 202 28.85 5.10 7.34
N GLY A 203 28.92 3.78 7.12
CA GLY A 203 27.77 2.91 6.79
C GLY A 203 27.07 3.19 5.45
N GLU A 204 26.63 2.14 4.76
CA GLU A 204 25.73 2.28 3.61
C GLU A 204 24.28 2.25 4.08
N ASP A 205 23.39 2.95 3.36
CA ASP A 205 21.95 2.80 3.55
C ASP A 205 21.56 1.33 3.39
N TRP A 206 20.62 0.85 4.21
CA TRP A 206 19.95 -0.41 3.90
C TRP A 206 19.20 -0.29 2.57
N LEU A 207 18.94 -1.42 1.93
CA LEU A 207 18.32 -1.47 0.61
C LEU A 207 16.98 -0.73 0.61
N PHE A 208 16.14 -0.96 1.63
CA PHE A 208 14.84 -0.29 1.70
C PHE A 208 15.01 1.23 1.74
N VAL A 209 15.91 1.77 2.56
CA VAL A 209 16.19 3.22 2.64
C VAL A 209 16.68 3.76 1.30
N SER A 210 17.59 3.02 0.64
CA SER A 210 18.11 3.38 -0.68
C SER A 210 16.99 3.48 -1.71
N GLU A 211 16.04 2.53 -1.72
CA GLU A 211 14.86 2.57 -2.58
C GLU A 211 13.92 3.71 -2.22
N LEU A 212 13.69 3.99 -0.93
CA LEU A 212 12.89 5.13 -0.50
C LEU A 212 13.46 6.45 -1.00
N LYS A 213 14.78 6.65 -0.89
CA LYS A 213 15.46 7.88 -1.34
C LYS A 213 15.33 8.13 -2.84
N LYS A 214 14.97 7.14 -3.66
CA LYS A 214 14.70 7.33 -5.10
C LYS A 214 13.38 8.07 -5.37
N GLN A 215 12.41 7.95 -4.46
CA GLN A 215 11.03 8.44 -4.66
C GLN A 215 10.62 9.51 -3.62
N TYR A 216 11.26 9.50 -2.45
CA TYR A 216 10.88 10.28 -1.28
C TYR A 216 12.04 11.15 -0.79
N ALA A 217 11.71 12.31 -0.22
CA ALA A 217 12.64 13.09 0.58
C ALA A 217 12.73 12.46 1.98
N VAL A 218 13.68 11.54 2.16
CA VAL A 218 13.90 10.84 3.43
C VAL A 218 14.80 11.67 4.34
N GLN A 219 14.35 11.92 5.57
CA GLN A 219 15.14 12.59 6.61
C GLN A 219 15.26 11.74 7.89
N PRO A 220 16.44 11.70 8.53
CA PRO A 220 16.60 11.05 9.82
C PRO A 220 15.83 11.79 10.91
N VAL A 221 15.21 11.04 11.82
CA VAL A 221 14.67 11.54 13.08
C VAL A 221 15.41 10.82 14.21
N MET A 222 16.01 11.58 15.13
CA MET A 222 16.81 10.99 16.21
C MET A 222 15.91 10.30 17.24
N PRO A 223 16.33 9.16 17.85
CA PRO A 223 15.58 8.50 18.92
C PRO A 223 15.31 9.41 20.15
N GLU A 224 16.14 10.42 20.37
CA GLU A 224 16.02 11.40 21.46
C GLU A 224 15.24 12.66 21.03
N ALA A 225 14.62 12.66 19.84
CA ALA A 225 13.91 13.84 19.34
C ALA A 225 12.72 14.22 20.24
N GLU A 226 12.72 15.48 20.70
CA GLU A 226 11.61 16.04 21.49
C GLU A 226 10.47 16.60 20.63
N SER A 227 10.67 16.65 19.30
CA SER A 227 9.64 17.02 18.33
C SER A 227 9.88 16.31 17.00
N ILE A 228 8.80 16.03 16.28
CA ILE A 228 8.84 15.49 14.92
C ILE A 228 8.60 16.67 13.95
N PRO A 229 9.39 16.82 12.88
CA PRO A 229 9.19 17.89 11.90
C PRO A 229 7.77 17.89 11.33
N GLU A 230 7.10 19.06 11.39
CA GLU A 230 5.68 19.19 11.03
C GLU A 230 5.41 19.03 9.53
N ASP A 231 6.45 19.09 8.69
CA ASP A 231 6.36 18.94 7.24
C ASP A 231 6.50 17.49 6.76
N LEU A 232 6.60 16.52 7.68
CA LEU A 232 6.63 15.10 7.36
C LEU A 232 5.24 14.57 6.99
N ASP A 233 5.16 13.86 5.86
CA ASP A 233 3.94 13.18 5.42
C ASP A 233 3.73 11.86 6.21
N ALA A 234 4.81 11.16 6.53
CA ALA A 234 4.80 9.94 7.33
C ALA A 234 6.11 9.74 8.11
N LEU A 235 6.02 8.99 9.21
CA LEU A 235 7.13 8.59 10.06
C LEU A 235 7.25 7.06 10.07
N ILE A 236 8.45 6.56 9.84
CA ILE A 236 8.80 5.14 9.94
C ILE A 236 9.61 4.95 11.23
N LEU A 237 9.12 4.09 12.11
CA LEU A 237 9.86 3.63 13.30
C LEU A 237 10.46 2.26 13.00
N VAL A 238 11.78 2.14 13.06
CA VAL A 238 12.48 0.88 12.82
C VAL A 238 13.18 0.42 14.09
N HIS A 239 12.65 -0.63 14.70
CA HIS A 239 13.08 -1.19 15.98
C HIS A 239 13.19 -0.15 17.10
N PRO A 240 12.12 0.60 17.44
CA PRO A 240 12.19 1.74 18.37
C PRO A 240 12.37 1.32 19.84
N HIS A 241 13.49 0.69 20.20
CA HIS A 241 13.74 0.29 21.59
C HIS A 241 14.19 1.47 22.46
N GLY A 242 13.77 1.47 23.73
CA GLY A 242 14.28 2.42 24.73
C GLY A 242 13.91 3.89 24.51
N LEU A 243 12.87 4.20 23.73
CA LEU A 243 12.44 5.58 23.53
C LEU A 243 11.95 6.21 24.84
N SER A 244 12.29 7.49 25.03
CA SER A 244 11.84 8.25 26.19
C SER A 244 10.35 8.58 26.10
N GLU A 245 9.69 8.84 27.24
CA GLU A 245 8.30 9.34 27.27
C GLU A 245 8.16 10.63 26.43
N ARG A 246 9.18 11.48 26.38
CA ARG A 246 9.18 12.70 25.54
C ARG A 246 9.17 12.39 24.05
N THR A 247 10.00 11.45 23.61
CA THR A 247 10.01 11.02 22.21
C THR A 247 8.67 10.39 21.84
N LEU A 248 8.13 9.52 22.72
CA LEU A 248 6.82 8.90 22.52
C LEU A 248 5.71 9.96 22.45
N PHE A 249 5.76 11.00 23.31
CA PHE A 249 4.85 12.14 23.23
C PHE A 249 4.99 12.93 21.92
N ALA A 250 6.21 13.14 21.42
CA ALA A 250 6.42 13.79 20.13
C ALA A 250 5.81 12.98 18.97
N ILE A 251 5.95 11.65 18.99
CA ILE A 251 5.34 10.74 18.00
C ILE A 251 3.81 10.76 18.12
N ASP A 252 3.26 10.73 19.34
CA ASP A 252 1.83 10.87 19.62
C ASP A 252 1.28 12.15 18.97
N GLN A 253 1.88 13.30 19.28
CA GLN A 253 1.41 14.59 18.77
C GLN A 253 1.58 14.72 17.24
N PHE A 254 2.61 14.10 16.65
CA PHE A 254 2.74 14.01 15.19
C PHE A 254 1.56 13.26 14.55
N LEU A 255 1.19 12.11 15.12
CA LEU A 255 0.04 11.33 14.67
C LEU A 255 -1.27 12.12 14.82
N LEU A 256 -1.47 12.79 15.96
CA LEU A 256 -2.71 13.54 16.22
C LEU A 256 -2.86 14.77 15.32
N LYS A 257 -1.76 15.39 14.88
CA LYS A 257 -1.78 16.46 13.86
C LYS A 257 -2.10 15.96 12.44
N GLY A 258 -2.29 14.65 12.26
CA GLY A 258 -2.63 14.01 10.99
C GLY A 258 -1.45 13.37 10.27
N GLY A 259 -0.27 13.32 10.89
CA GLY A 259 0.85 12.52 10.40
C GLY A 259 0.54 11.03 10.45
N ARG A 260 1.16 10.21 9.59
CA ARG A 260 0.93 8.76 9.50
C ARG A 260 2.14 7.97 9.99
N LEU A 261 1.93 6.80 10.57
CA LEU A 261 2.97 6.04 11.26
C LEU A 261 3.09 4.61 10.72
N ILE A 262 4.30 4.18 10.34
CA ILE A 262 4.63 2.75 10.19
C ILE A 262 5.60 2.39 11.29
N ALA A 263 5.26 1.41 12.12
CA ALA A 263 6.13 0.95 13.20
C ALA A 263 6.47 -0.53 13.01
N TYR A 264 7.77 -0.78 12.87
CA TYR A 264 8.38 -2.10 12.89
C TYR A 264 8.90 -2.35 14.30
N VAL A 265 8.09 -3.03 15.10
CA VAL A 265 8.41 -3.40 16.49
C VAL A 265 8.76 -4.87 16.53
N ASP A 266 9.78 -5.23 17.30
CA ASP A 266 10.38 -6.54 17.18
C ASP A 266 10.65 -7.13 18.56
N PRO A 267 10.09 -8.30 18.92
CA PRO A 267 10.42 -8.96 20.18
C PRO A 267 11.84 -9.57 20.19
N MET A 268 12.45 -9.83 19.03
CA MET A 268 13.75 -10.48 18.89
C MET A 268 14.48 -10.09 17.59
N CYS A 269 14.85 -8.81 17.49
CA CYS A 269 15.60 -8.26 16.36
C CYS A 269 17.05 -8.73 16.36
N ILE A 270 17.38 -9.64 15.44
CA ILE A 270 18.73 -10.20 15.28
C ILE A 270 19.67 -9.26 14.52
N SER A 271 19.16 -8.27 13.77
CA SER A 271 20.01 -7.24 13.17
C SER A 271 20.71 -6.33 14.19
N THR A 272 20.28 -6.34 15.45
CA THR A 272 20.95 -5.60 16.54
C THR A 272 22.37 -6.09 16.81
N GLU A 273 22.64 -7.38 16.59
CA GLU A 273 23.92 -8.01 16.93
C GLU A 273 25.06 -7.61 15.99
N LYS A 274 24.74 -7.23 14.75
CA LYS A 274 25.74 -6.93 13.71
C LYS A 274 26.60 -5.70 14.02
N ASN A 275 26.07 -4.79 14.85
CA ASN A 275 26.67 -3.49 15.09
C ASN A 275 27.11 -3.29 16.55
N LEU A 276 27.10 -4.36 17.36
CA LEU A 276 27.49 -4.28 18.76
C LEU A 276 28.98 -3.95 18.88
N GLN A 277 29.29 -2.92 19.66
CA GLN A 277 30.64 -2.67 20.10
C GLN A 277 31.05 -3.67 21.19
N ALA A 278 32.36 -3.85 21.37
CA ALA A 278 32.87 -4.74 22.40
C ALA A 278 32.40 -4.30 23.80
N GLY A 279 31.63 -5.16 24.47
CA GLY A 279 31.08 -4.90 25.81
C GLY A 279 29.63 -4.39 25.84
N GLU A 280 29.02 -4.09 24.69
CA GLU A 280 27.60 -3.78 24.60
C GLU A 280 26.76 -5.05 24.66
N MET A 281 25.66 -4.99 25.41
CA MET A 281 24.65 -6.05 25.44
C MET A 281 23.58 -5.74 24.38
N PRO A 282 23.19 -6.70 23.54
CA PRO A 282 22.11 -6.48 22.57
C PRO A 282 20.81 -6.11 23.28
N GLN A 283 20.07 -5.19 22.65
CA GLN A 283 18.68 -4.88 22.98
C GLN A 283 17.80 -5.47 21.88
N PRO A 284 17.51 -6.78 21.93
CA PRO A 284 16.85 -7.47 20.84
C PRO A 284 15.37 -7.10 20.76
N SER A 285 14.76 -6.57 21.83
CA SER A 285 13.33 -6.27 21.84
C SER A 285 13.05 -4.77 21.75
N SER A 286 12.04 -4.39 20.98
CA SER A 286 11.42 -3.08 20.95
C SER A 286 9.89 -3.21 21.08
N ASP A 287 9.27 -2.20 21.65
CA ASP A 287 7.83 -2.05 21.66
C ASP A 287 7.46 -0.56 21.65
N ILE A 288 6.20 -0.29 21.31
CA ILE A 288 5.60 1.04 21.45
C ILE A 288 4.31 0.95 22.27
N ASN A 289 4.21 0.01 23.22
CA ASN A 289 2.98 -0.31 23.93
C ASN A 289 2.42 0.88 24.71
N ARG A 290 3.27 1.86 25.07
CA ARG A 290 2.83 3.15 25.60
C ARG A 290 1.85 3.86 24.66
N LEU A 291 2.15 3.87 23.36
CA LEU A 291 1.30 4.44 22.31
C LEU A 291 0.21 3.46 21.89
N SER A 292 0.59 2.26 21.47
CA SER A 292 -0.36 1.31 20.87
C SER A 292 -1.40 0.81 21.85
N GLY A 293 -1.05 0.71 23.15
CA GLY A 293 -1.99 0.36 24.21
C GLY A 293 -3.11 1.39 24.37
N ALA A 294 -2.85 2.67 24.13
CA ALA A 294 -3.90 3.70 24.10
C ALA A 294 -4.87 3.54 22.92
N TRP A 295 -4.45 2.82 21.87
CA TRP A 295 -5.27 2.48 20.71
C TRP A 295 -5.94 1.10 20.83
N GLY A 296 -5.70 0.39 21.94
CA GLY A 296 -6.30 -0.91 22.27
C GLY A 296 -5.52 -2.13 21.80
N ILE A 297 -4.32 -1.95 21.25
CA ILE A 297 -3.49 -3.03 20.68
C ILE A 297 -2.10 -3.06 21.32
N THR A 298 -1.65 -4.23 21.75
CA THR A 298 -0.30 -4.41 22.32
C THR A 298 0.42 -5.61 21.73
N MET A 299 1.73 -5.66 21.92
CA MET A 299 2.58 -6.81 21.60
C MET A 299 3.41 -7.17 22.82
N ASP A 300 3.47 -8.46 23.17
CA ASP A 300 4.36 -8.94 24.23
C ASP A 300 5.76 -9.24 23.66
N ALA A 301 6.70 -8.35 23.97
CA ALA A 301 8.10 -8.43 23.57
C ALA A 301 8.84 -9.70 24.05
N GLN A 302 8.27 -10.48 24.98
CA GLN A 302 8.86 -11.73 25.48
C GLN A 302 8.41 -12.99 24.72
N THR A 303 7.55 -12.82 23.72
CA THR A 303 6.90 -13.93 23.02
C THR A 303 7.04 -13.83 21.50
N ILE A 304 7.12 -14.99 20.86
CA ILE A 304 7.37 -15.17 19.43
C ILE A 304 6.33 -16.11 18.86
N VAL A 305 5.83 -15.78 17.68
CA VAL A 305 4.98 -16.68 16.90
C VAL A 305 5.86 -17.76 16.27
N ALA A 306 5.54 -19.01 16.56
CA ALA A 306 6.08 -20.17 15.88
C ALA A 306 4.95 -20.88 15.11
N ASP A 307 5.15 -21.06 13.82
CA ASP A 307 4.16 -21.63 12.91
C ASP A 307 4.82 -22.60 11.92
N VAL A 308 4.44 -23.87 12.03
CA VAL A 308 5.00 -24.93 11.19
C VAL A 308 4.54 -24.79 9.72
N ALA A 309 3.33 -24.28 9.47
CA ALA A 309 2.79 -24.11 8.13
C ALA A 309 3.48 -22.96 7.39
N ALA A 310 3.84 -21.90 8.12
CA ALA A 310 4.60 -20.76 7.61
C ALA A 310 6.12 -20.92 7.71
N ALA A 311 6.64 -22.02 8.27
CA ALA A 311 8.07 -22.19 8.55
C ALA A 311 8.96 -22.03 7.30
N THR A 312 9.99 -21.20 7.43
CA THR A 312 10.98 -20.94 6.38
C THR A 312 11.96 -22.11 6.27
N PRO A 313 12.16 -22.68 5.06
CA PRO A 313 13.18 -23.67 4.84
C PRO A 313 14.57 -23.02 4.76
N ILE A 314 15.49 -23.45 5.61
CA ILE A 314 16.90 -23.05 5.57
C ILE A 314 17.78 -24.22 5.14
N ASN A 315 18.88 -23.92 4.45
CA ASN A 315 19.88 -24.92 4.08
C ASN A 315 21.03 -24.85 5.09
N LEU A 316 21.34 -25.96 5.75
CA LEU A 316 22.40 -26.04 6.76
C LEU A 316 23.80 -26.27 6.16
N GLY A 317 23.92 -26.31 4.82
CA GLY A 317 25.20 -26.43 4.11
C GLY A 317 25.72 -27.86 3.95
N ASP A 318 25.06 -28.86 4.55
CA ASP A 318 25.39 -30.29 4.45
C ASP A 318 24.41 -31.08 3.57
N GLY A 319 23.59 -30.37 2.79
CA GLY A 319 22.52 -30.96 1.96
C GLY A 319 21.23 -31.24 2.70
N ARG A 320 21.15 -30.97 4.02
CA ARG A 320 19.90 -31.02 4.78
C ARG A 320 19.20 -29.67 4.75
N ALA A 321 17.90 -29.72 4.51
CA ALA A 321 17.01 -28.59 4.71
C ALA A 321 16.29 -28.76 6.06
N GLU A 322 16.34 -27.73 6.89
CA GLU A 322 15.57 -27.65 8.12
C GLU A 322 14.53 -26.55 7.99
N ARG A 323 13.37 -26.72 8.62
CA ARG A 323 12.35 -25.68 8.70
C ARG A 323 12.43 -25.06 10.07
N LEU A 324 12.55 -23.73 10.14
CA LEU A 324 12.53 -22.98 11.39
C LEU A 324 11.10 -22.43 11.61
N PRO A 325 10.30 -22.99 12.54
CA PRO A 325 8.93 -22.51 12.78
C PRO A 325 8.84 -21.06 13.25
N ALA A 326 9.89 -20.52 13.89
CA ALA A 326 9.91 -19.12 14.29
C ALA A 326 10.38 -18.18 13.17
N TRP A 327 10.79 -18.70 12.01
CA TRP A 327 11.09 -17.88 10.83
C TRP A 327 9.94 -18.04 9.85
N LEU A 328 9.11 -17.01 9.72
CA LEU A 328 7.86 -17.11 9.01
C LEU A 328 8.05 -16.66 7.56
N THR A 329 7.78 -17.52 6.59
CA THR A 329 7.55 -17.14 5.19
C THR A 329 6.03 -17.12 4.98
N LEU A 330 5.44 -15.93 5.13
CA LEU A 330 4.02 -15.69 4.95
C LEU A 330 3.68 -15.72 3.47
N ARG A 331 2.78 -16.60 3.06
CA ARG A 331 2.40 -16.76 1.65
C ARG A 331 1.13 -16.00 1.37
N GLY A 332 1.06 -15.31 0.24
CA GLY A 332 -0.03 -14.37 0.04
C GLY A 332 -1.43 -14.98 -0.01
N LYS A 333 -1.58 -16.26 -0.39
CA LYS A 333 -2.91 -16.92 -0.36
C LYS A 333 -3.35 -17.27 1.07
N ASP A 334 -2.40 -17.62 1.93
CA ASP A 334 -2.69 -18.28 3.21
C ASP A 334 -2.55 -17.31 4.40
N ASN A 335 -1.68 -16.30 4.28
CA ASN A 335 -1.26 -15.46 5.39
C ASN A 335 -1.49 -13.95 5.16
N LEU A 336 -1.63 -13.50 3.91
CA LEU A 336 -1.77 -12.07 3.59
C LEU A 336 -3.21 -11.75 3.15
N ASP A 337 -3.73 -10.59 3.55
CA ASP A 337 -5.06 -10.19 3.13
C ASP A 337 -5.06 -9.80 1.64
N ARG A 338 -5.59 -10.68 0.79
CA ARG A 338 -5.71 -10.45 -0.66
C ARG A 338 -6.72 -9.37 -1.03
N LYS A 339 -7.55 -8.91 -0.09
CA LYS A 339 -8.49 -7.80 -0.32
C LYS A 339 -7.82 -6.44 -0.16
N GLU A 340 -6.68 -6.39 0.51
CA GLU A 340 -5.95 -5.17 0.76
C GLU A 340 -4.95 -4.90 -0.34
N ILE A 341 -5.03 -3.71 -0.97
CA ILE A 341 -4.19 -3.31 -2.11
C ILE A 341 -2.69 -3.46 -1.81
N VAL A 342 -2.29 -3.25 -0.56
CA VAL A 342 -0.88 -3.32 -0.13
C VAL A 342 -0.35 -4.74 -0.21
N THR A 343 -1.19 -5.73 0.11
CA THR A 343 -0.81 -7.14 0.30
C THR A 343 -1.30 -8.05 -0.83
N ALA A 344 -2.31 -7.61 -1.58
CA ALA A 344 -2.86 -8.31 -2.74
C ALA A 344 -1.82 -8.71 -3.80
N PRO A 345 -0.82 -7.86 -4.17
CA PRO A 345 0.17 -8.24 -5.18
C PRO A 345 1.35 -9.04 -4.62
N LEU A 346 1.44 -9.24 -3.30
CA LEU A 346 2.62 -9.89 -2.69
C LEU A 346 2.50 -11.41 -2.77
N ASP A 347 3.56 -12.08 -3.18
CA ASP A 347 3.62 -13.54 -3.19
C ASP A 347 4.05 -14.09 -1.84
N ASN A 348 5.11 -13.52 -1.26
CA ASN A 348 5.57 -13.93 0.07
C ASN A 348 6.36 -12.85 0.82
N VAL A 349 6.15 -12.76 2.13
CA VAL A 349 6.84 -11.86 3.06
C VAL A 349 7.49 -12.69 4.16
N MET A 350 8.77 -12.44 4.45
CA MET A 350 9.54 -13.17 5.45
C MET A 350 9.73 -12.35 6.73
N LEU A 351 9.33 -12.91 7.87
CA LEU A 351 9.43 -12.32 9.21
C LEU A 351 10.14 -13.30 10.17
N PRO A 352 11.45 -13.13 10.42
CA PRO A 352 12.17 -13.92 11.42
C PRO A 352 11.88 -13.45 12.85
N PHE A 353 11.38 -14.37 13.68
CA PHE A 353 11.08 -14.13 15.10
C PHE A 353 10.00 -13.06 15.34
N ALA A 354 8.98 -13.01 14.47
CA ALA A 354 7.86 -12.11 14.66
C ALA A 354 7.07 -12.34 15.97
N GLY A 355 6.62 -11.25 16.57
CA GLY A 355 5.62 -11.26 17.64
C GLY A 355 4.18 -11.32 17.11
N ALA A 356 3.20 -11.13 17.99
CA ALA A 356 1.79 -10.99 17.62
C ALA A 356 1.12 -9.81 18.33
N PHE A 357 0.29 -9.08 17.60
CA PHE A 357 -0.56 -8.03 18.14
C PHE A 357 -1.84 -8.60 18.73
N VAL A 358 -2.17 -8.19 19.95
CA VAL A 358 -3.34 -8.64 20.72
C VAL A 358 -4.16 -7.45 21.18
N GLY A 359 -5.48 -7.63 21.28
CA GLY A 359 -6.41 -6.60 21.70
C GLY A 359 -7.42 -6.25 20.60
N GLU A 360 -8.23 -5.23 20.84
CA GLU A 360 -9.22 -4.72 19.89
C GLU A 360 -9.13 -3.19 19.83
N PRO A 361 -9.36 -2.57 18.67
CA PRO A 361 -9.25 -1.13 18.53
C PRO A 361 -10.26 -0.42 19.44
N VAL A 362 -9.83 0.69 20.04
CA VAL A 362 -10.72 1.59 20.80
C VAL A 362 -11.76 2.27 19.89
N GLU A 363 -12.78 2.88 20.49
CA GLU A 363 -13.81 3.62 19.75
C GLU A 363 -13.19 4.70 18.85
N GLY A 364 -13.70 4.81 17.61
CA GLY A 364 -13.18 5.73 16.60
C GLY A 364 -12.07 5.16 15.72
N LEU A 365 -11.54 3.97 16.04
CA LEU A 365 -10.57 3.26 15.22
C LEU A 365 -11.14 2.01 14.57
N THR A 366 -10.73 1.75 13.33
CA THR A 366 -10.96 0.50 12.63
C THR A 366 -9.63 -0.22 12.46
N MET A 367 -9.61 -1.51 12.78
CA MET A 367 -8.45 -2.38 12.57
C MET A 367 -8.66 -3.24 11.32
N THR A 368 -7.62 -3.31 10.49
CA THR A 368 -7.50 -4.26 9.37
C THR A 368 -6.27 -5.14 9.60
N VAL A 369 -6.42 -6.46 9.56
CA VAL A 369 -5.30 -7.39 9.64
C VAL A 369 -4.70 -7.52 8.24
N LEU A 370 -3.42 -7.20 8.09
CA LEU A 370 -2.71 -7.25 6.80
C LEU A 370 -2.00 -8.59 6.61
N ALA A 371 -1.45 -9.13 7.70
CA ALA A 371 -0.74 -10.40 7.71
C ALA A 371 -1.00 -11.15 9.01
N GLN A 372 -1.19 -12.47 8.91
CA GLN A 372 -1.45 -13.34 10.06
C GLN A 372 -0.76 -14.70 9.95
N GLY A 373 -0.53 -15.34 11.10
CA GLY A 373 -0.13 -16.74 11.19
C GLY A 373 -1.25 -17.70 10.77
N SER A 374 -0.94 -18.99 10.71
CA SER A 374 -1.92 -20.04 10.44
C SER A 374 -2.84 -20.32 11.64
N PRO A 375 -3.94 -21.07 11.46
CA PRO A 375 -4.79 -21.51 12.57
C PRO A 375 -4.06 -22.39 13.61
N ASP A 376 -2.94 -23.01 13.24
CA ASP A 376 -2.15 -23.89 14.11
C ASP A 376 -0.93 -23.19 14.74
N ALA A 377 -0.80 -21.87 14.54
CA ALA A 377 0.30 -21.10 15.11
C ALA A 377 0.25 -21.10 16.65
N VAL A 378 1.43 -21.02 17.27
CA VAL A 378 1.60 -20.96 18.72
C VAL A 378 2.54 -19.84 19.12
N MET A 379 2.36 -19.31 20.32
CA MET A 379 3.27 -18.38 20.96
C MET A 379 4.23 -19.13 21.89
N ILE A 380 5.52 -18.87 21.72
CA ILE A 380 6.60 -19.42 22.55
C ILE A 380 7.45 -18.30 23.12
N ASN A 381 8.21 -18.57 24.18
CA ASN A 381 9.11 -17.58 24.76
C ASN A 381 10.25 -17.24 23.79
N ALA A 382 10.63 -15.96 23.72
CA ALA A 382 11.61 -15.49 22.75
C ALA A 382 13.01 -16.09 22.91
N TYR A 383 13.45 -16.34 24.15
CA TYR A 383 14.71 -17.02 24.42
C TYR A 383 14.68 -18.48 23.94
N GLN A 384 13.56 -19.18 24.09
CA GLN A 384 13.38 -20.54 23.57
C GLN A 384 13.39 -20.55 22.04
N ALA A 385 12.73 -19.57 21.41
CA ALA A 385 12.70 -19.44 19.95
C ALA A 385 14.09 -19.23 19.36
N ARG A 386 14.92 -18.36 19.97
CA ARG A 386 16.27 -18.04 19.46
C ARG A 386 17.26 -19.18 19.60
N ASN A 387 17.04 -20.13 20.51
CA ASN A 387 17.95 -21.26 20.73
C ASN A 387 17.47 -22.52 19.96
N PRO A 388 18.13 -22.92 18.86
CA PRO A 388 17.68 -24.06 18.05
C PRO A 388 17.54 -25.37 18.82
N ALA A 389 18.36 -25.59 19.87
CA ALA A 389 18.30 -26.80 20.69
C ALA A 389 17.08 -26.83 21.65
N MET A 390 16.49 -25.66 21.93
CA MET A 390 15.32 -25.51 22.81
C MET A 390 14.03 -25.21 22.04
N MET A 391 14.13 -24.82 20.76
CA MET A 391 12.99 -24.45 19.95
C MET A 391 12.04 -25.65 19.79
N SER A 392 10.82 -25.49 20.28
CA SER A 392 9.74 -26.48 20.15
C SER A 392 8.40 -25.76 20.10
N THR A 393 7.57 -26.11 19.13
CA THR A 393 6.16 -25.68 19.11
C THR A 393 5.29 -26.46 20.10
N ARG A 394 5.76 -27.62 20.58
CA ARG A 394 5.04 -28.40 21.59
C ARG A 394 5.03 -27.66 22.91
N GLY A 395 3.84 -27.44 23.46
CA GLY A 395 3.65 -26.70 24.71
C GLY A 395 3.62 -25.19 24.56
N GLY A 396 3.75 -24.65 23.33
CA GLY A 396 3.46 -23.25 23.05
C GLY A 396 1.99 -22.92 23.30
N ALA A 397 1.70 -21.68 23.67
CA ALA A 397 0.34 -21.21 23.87
C ALA A 397 -0.36 -21.10 22.50
N PRO A 398 -1.57 -21.65 22.30
CA PRO A 398 -2.28 -21.52 21.04
C PRO A 398 -2.48 -20.05 20.64
N ALA A 399 -2.15 -19.72 19.40
CA ALA A 399 -2.30 -18.38 18.84
C ALA A 399 -2.81 -18.47 17.39
N PRO A 400 -4.03 -19.03 17.20
CA PRO A 400 -4.62 -19.14 15.88
C PRO A 400 -4.74 -17.76 15.24
N ASP A 401 -4.36 -17.67 13.96
CA ASP A 401 -4.45 -16.43 13.18
C ASP A 401 -3.71 -15.26 13.86
N ALA A 402 -2.59 -15.55 14.53
CA ALA A 402 -1.75 -14.56 15.21
C ALA A 402 -1.51 -13.34 14.30
N ARG A 403 -1.90 -12.15 14.75
CA ARG A 403 -1.87 -10.92 13.93
C ARG A 403 -0.43 -10.39 13.87
N LEU A 404 0.23 -10.53 12.72
CA LEU A 404 1.65 -10.18 12.52
C LEU A 404 1.82 -8.76 11.97
N ALA A 405 0.85 -8.29 11.18
CA ALA A 405 0.78 -6.92 10.73
C ALA A 405 -0.66 -6.41 10.76
N VAL A 406 -0.88 -5.24 11.36
CA VAL A 406 -2.21 -4.63 11.49
C VAL A 406 -2.16 -3.16 11.07
N ARG A 407 -3.25 -2.69 10.45
CA ARG A 407 -3.47 -1.27 10.17
C ARG A 407 -4.62 -0.75 11.02
N LEU A 408 -4.37 0.31 11.77
CA LEU A 408 -5.38 1.12 12.43
C LEU A 408 -5.67 2.35 11.56
N SER A 409 -6.94 2.73 11.45
CA SER A 409 -7.38 3.92 10.71
C SER A 409 -8.57 4.56 11.40
N GLY A 410 -8.61 5.90 11.42
CA GLY A 410 -9.70 6.66 12.03
C GLY A 410 -9.18 7.79 12.92
N SER A 411 -9.92 8.07 14.00
CA SER A 411 -9.59 9.11 14.96
C SER A 411 -8.83 8.54 16.15
N PHE A 412 -7.59 8.96 16.34
CA PHE A 412 -6.71 8.42 17.37
C PHE A 412 -6.83 9.24 18.67
N PRO A 413 -7.03 8.61 19.83
CA PRO A 413 -6.84 9.28 21.12
C PRO A 413 -5.35 9.40 21.46
N THR A 414 -5.01 10.39 22.29
CA THR A 414 -3.65 10.54 22.83
C THR A 414 -3.31 9.41 23.81
N ALA A 415 -2.05 8.98 23.80
CA ALA A 415 -1.47 8.14 24.84
C ALA A 415 -1.10 8.92 26.13
N PHE A 416 -1.20 10.25 26.10
CA PHE A 416 -0.78 11.17 27.16
C PHE A 416 -1.95 12.06 27.60
N PRO A 417 -3.00 11.47 28.23
CA PRO A 417 -4.19 12.22 28.63
C PRO A 417 -3.91 13.35 29.63
N ASP A 418 -2.86 13.17 30.44
CA ASP A 418 -2.40 14.12 31.45
C ASP A 418 -1.47 15.21 30.88
N GLY A 419 -1.16 15.15 29.59
CA GLY A 419 -0.30 16.11 28.91
C GLY A 419 1.16 15.69 28.77
N PRO A 420 2.04 16.61 28.35
CA PRO A 420 3.44 16.33 28.11
C PRO A 420 4.12 15.75 29.36
N PRO A 421 4.99 14.73 29.21
CA PRO A 421 5.72 14.16 30.33
C PRO A 421 6.70 15.18 30.95
N VAL A 422 6.66 15.30 32.28
CA VAL A 422 7.51 16.20 33.07
C VAL A 422 8.90 15.57 33.28
N THR A 423 9.95 16.36 33.19
CA THR A 423 11.34 15.96 33.44
C THR A 423 11.64 15.84 34.92
N GLU A 424 12.41 14.83 35.31
CA GLU A 424 13.00 14.80 36.65
C GLU A 424 13.86 16.05 36.87
N GLY A 425 13.46 16.89 37.83
CA GLY A 425 14.16 18.14 38.18
C GLY A 425 13.46 19.44 37.74
N GLU A 426 12.40 19.35 36.93
CA GLU A 426 11.49 20.47 36.66
C GLU A 426 10.22 20.30 37.50
N THR A 427 9.69 21.40 38.04
CA THR A 427 8.48 21.39 38.86
C THR A 427 7.31 20.77 38.09
N ASN A 428 6.33 20.18 38.79
CA ASN A 428 5.05 19.67 38.25
C ASN A 428 4.19 20.74 37.52
N GLU A 429 4.74 21.92 37.23
CA GLU A 429 4.10 22.90 36.38
C GLU A 429 4.42 22.55 34.93
N PRO A 430 3.42 22.28 34.08
CA PRO A 430 3.64 22.15 32.65
C PRO A 430 4.38 23.39 32.15
N PRO A 431 5.36 23.27 31.24
CA PRO A 431 6.05 24.43 30.70
C PRO A 431 5.03 25.47 30.24
N ALA A 432 5.25 26.74 30.61
CA ALA A 432 4.32 27.85 30.36
C ALA A 432 4.01 28.13 28.85
N THR A 433 4.47 27.25 27.95
CA THR A 433 4.28 27.30 26.51
C THR A 433 3.42 26.15 25.96
N VAL A 434 2.85 25.26 26.78
CA VAL A 434 2.09 24.07 26.32
C VAL A 434 0.56 24.22 26.45
N ASP A 435 0.02 25.37 26.06
CA ASP A 435 -1.43 25.61 26.16
C ASP A 435 -2.28 24.89 25.06
N ASN A 436 -1.69 24.04 24.21
CA ASN A 436 -2.44 23.30 23.18
C ASN A 436 -1.72 22.01 22.74
N TRP A 437 -1.87 20.91 23.49
CA TRP A 437 -1.61 19.57 22.97
C TRP A 437 -2.94 18.89 22.59
N LEU A 438 -2.87 18.01 21.61
CA LEU A 438 -4.04 17.31 21.10
C LEU A 438 -4.34 16.12 22.00
N LYS A 439 -5.63 15.95 22.34
CA LYS A 439 -6.15 14.77 23.05
C LYS A 439 -6.75 13.73 22.11
N VAL A 440 -7.09 14.18 20.91
CA VAL A 440 -7.65 13.38 19.82
C VAL A 440 -7.15 13.97 18.51
N SER A 441 -7.01 13.13 17.49
CA SER A 441 -6.50 13.56 16.19
C SER A 441 -7.43 14.58 15.52
N GLU A 442 -6.85 15.64 14.93
CA GLU A 442 -7.61 16.67 14.21
C GLU A 442 -8.18 16.17 12.87
N LYS A 443 -7.57 15.13 12.32
CA LYS A 443 -7.92 14.52 11.03
C LYS A 443 -7.83 13.00 11.17
N GLU A 444 -8.55 12.28 10.31
CA GLU A 444 -8.34 10.84 10.19
C GLU A 444 -6.88 10.56 9.83
N SER A 445 -6.28 9.63 10.56
CA SER A 445 -4.92 9.17 10.29
C SER A 445 -4.87 7.64 10.17
N SER A 446 -3.67 7.11 9.95
CA SER A 446 -3.42 5.68 9.91
C SER A 446 -2.08 5.32 10.55
N VAL A 447 -2.11 4.23 11.28
CA VAL A 447 -0.94 3.57 11.86
C VAL A 447 -0.87 2.15 11.32
N VAL A 448 0.30 1.70 10.87
CA VAL A 448 0.56 0.29 10.57
C VAL A 448 1.61 -0.22 11.53
N LEU A 449 1.29 -1.34 12.19
CA LEU A 449 2.17 -2.02 13.12
C LEU A 449 2.59 -3.36 12.49
N ILE A 450 3.89 -3.64 12.46
CA ILE A 450 4.50 -4.88 11.97
C ILE A 450 5.35 -5.44 13.11
N SER A 451 5.18 -6.73 13.43
CA SER A 451 5.76 -7.37 14.61
C SER A 451 7.18 -7.91 14.41
N ASP A 452 7.92 -7.33 13.47
CA ASP A 452 9.27 -7.71 13.08
C ASP A 452 9.94 -6.48 12.45
N ALA A 453 11.22 -6.21 12.76
CA ALA A 453 12.01 -5.15 12.13
C ALA A 453 13.06 -5.73 11.18
N ASP A 454 13.44 -6.99 11.38
CA ASP A 454 14.39 -7.71 10.54
C ASP A 454 13.89 -7.92 9.10
N LEU A 455 12.59 -7.86 8.82
CA LEU A 455 12.09 -7.92 7.45
C LEU A 455 12.67 -6.79 6.57
N LEU A 456 13.08 -5.66 7.17
CA LEU A 456 13.73 -4.55 6.47
C LEU A 456 15.23 -4.80 6.21
N SER A 457 15.82 -5.77 6.89
CA SER A 457 17.24 -6.11 6.76
C SER A 457 17.53 -6.67 5.37
N ASN A 458 18.68 -6.29 4.81
CA ASN A 458 19.13 -6.79 3.52
C ASN A 458 19.21 -8.33 3.53
N ASP A 459 19.70 -8.92 4.61
CA ASP A 459 19.89 -10.37 4.75
C ASP A 459 18.59 -11.18 4.64
N PHE A 460 17.45 -10.56 4.97
CA PHE A 460 16.14 -11.19 4.95
C PHE A 460 15.28 -10.78 3.76
N SER A 461 15.76 -9.87 2.90
CA SER A 461 14.99 -9.35 1.76
C SER A 461 15.68 -9.54 0.41
N ALA A 462 17.02 -9.49 0.36
CA ALA A 462 17.76 -9.53 -0.88
C ALA A 462 19.13 -10.23 -0.77
N ARG A 463 19.62 -10.75 -1.90
CA ARG A 463 21.00 -11.24 -2.02
C ARG A 463 21.86 -10.17 -2.67
N GLY A 464 22.91 -9.75 -1.97
CA GLY A 464 23.94 -8.90 -2.54
C GLY A 464 24.87 -9.69 -3.46
N MET A 465 25.04 -9.24 -4.69
CA MET A 465 26.01 -9.76 -5.65
C MET A 465 27.05 -8.68 -5.92
N ASN A 466 28.33 -8.95 -5.61
CA ASN A 466 29.40 -8.03 -5.97
C ASN A 466 29.75 -8.19 -7.45
N ILE A 467 29.47 -7.16 -8.25
CA ILE A 467 29.73 -7.09 -9.67
C ILE A 467 30.62 -5.87 -9.90
N PHE A 468 31.87 -6.11 -10.31
CA PHE A 468 32.86 -5.05 -10.58
C PHE A 468 33.06 -4.04 -9.44
N GLY A 469 32.95 -4.48 -8.18
CA GLY A 469 33.13 -3.61 -7.00
C GLY A 469 31.86 -2.86 -6.57
N GLN A 470 30.74 -3.07 -7.25
CA GLN A 470 29.41 -2.58 -6.83
C GLN A 470 28.57 -3.75 -6.32
N ILE A 471 27.82 -3.54 -5.24
CA ILE A 471 26.88 -4.54 -4.73
C ILE A 471 25.53 -4.32 -5.41
N LEU A 472 25.10 -5.28 -6.24
CA LEU A 472 23.76 -5.33 -6.80
C LEU A 472 22.89 -6.21 -5.91
N TYR A 473 21.76 -5.68 -5.44
CA TYR A 473 20.81 -6.44 -4.66
C TYR A 473 19.76 -7.10 -5.55
N GLN A 474 19.61 -8.41 -5.41
CA GLN A 474 18.51 -9.17 -6.02
C GLN A 474 17.52 -9.58 -4.91
N PRO A 475 16.32 -8.97 -4.85
CA PRO A 475 15.28 -9.40 -3.92
C PRO A 475 14.90 -10.87 -4.13
N PHE A 476 14.65 -11.60 -3.03
CA PHE A 476 14.19 -12.99 -3.09
C PHE A 476 12.81 -13.22 -2.45
N ASN A 477 12.22 -12.17 -1.89
CA ASN A 477 10.85 -12.11 -1.39
C ASN A 477 10.30 -10.68 -1.57
N ASP A 478 9.08 -10.44 -1.07
CA ASP A 478 8.37 -9.18 -1.22
C ASP A 478 8.47 -8.25 0.00
N ASN A 479 9.44 -8.42 0.90
CA ASN A 479 9.58 -7.55 2.09
C ASN A 479 9.74 -6.07 1.72
N LEU A 480 10.57 -5.80 0.71
CA LEU A 480 10.77 -4.46 0.17
C LEU A 480 9.47 -3.93 -0.45
N ASN A 481 8.82 -4.71 -1.31
CA ASN A 481 7.56 -4.35 -1.96
C ASN A 481 6.44 -4.07 -0.94
N PHE A 482 6.37 -4.84 0.15
CA PHE A 482 5.41 -4.64 1.23
C PHE A 482 5.58 -3.24 1.84
N THR A 483 6.82 -2.86 2.17
CA THR A 483 7.15 -1.56 2.75
C THR A 483 6.85 -0.40 1.78
N LEU A 484 7.23 -0.56 0.50
CA LEU A 484 6.95 0.44 -0.54
C LEU A 484 5.44 0.63 -0.73
N ASN A 485 4.68 -0.46 -0.82
CA ASN A 485 3.22 -0.41 -0.95
C ASN A 485 2.56 0.28 0.26
N LEU A 486 3.05 0.03 1.48
CA LEU A 486 2.56 0.69 2.69
C LEU A 486 2.81 2.20 2.64
N LEU A 487 4.03 2.61 2.30
CA LEU A 487 4.41 4.03 2.27
C LEU A 487 3.68 4.80 1.19
N GLU A 488 3.49 4.18 0.04
CA GLU A 488 2.70 4.79 -1.00
C GLU A 488 1.23 4.93 -0.59
N GLN A 489 0.68 3.91 0.06
CA GLN A 489 -0.65 4.01 0.67
C GLN A 489 -0.71 5.14 1.73
N MET A 490 0.36 5.34 2.49
CA MET A 490 0.47 6.37 3.52
C MET A 490 0.88 7.74 3.01
N THR A 491 1.41 7.90 1.81
CA THR A 491 1.77 9.22 1.28
C THR A 491 0.82 9.67 0.17
N GLY A 492 -0.10 8.79 -0.22
CA GLY A 492 -1.15 9.05 -1.20
C GLY A 492 -2.22 10.04 -0.72
N ASN A 493 -2.84 10.71 -1.70
CA ASN A 493 -3.89 11.71 -1.54
C ASN A 493 -5.08 11.18 -0.70
N PRO A 494 -5.62 11.95 0.27
CA PRO A 494 -6.85 11.61 0.99
C PRO A 494 -8.04 11.19 0.12
N ALA A 495 -8.19 11.74 -1.09
CA ALA A 495 -9.20 11.32 -2.06
C ALA A 495 -9.07 9.83 -2.45
N LEU A 496 -7.84 9.29 -2.45
CA LEU A 496 -7.56 7.87 -2.67
C LEU A 496 -7.93 6.99 -1.46
N ILE A 497 -8.09 7.56 -0.26
CA ILE A 497 -8.44 6.80 0.95
C ILE A 497 -9.90 6.35 0.89
N GLY A 498 -10.82 7.26 0.52
CA GLY A 498 -12.25 6.96 0.38
C GLY A 498 -12.58 5.97 -0.74
N LEU A 499 -11.72 5.85 -1.77
CA LEU A 499 -11.86 4.88 -2.85
C LEU A 499 -11.56 3.44 -2.42
N ARG A 500 -10.82 3.24 -1.32
CA ARG A 500 -10.38 1.90 -0.87
C ARG A 500 -11.53 1.01 -0.41
N SER A 501 -12.62 1.59 0.09
CA SER A 501 -13.77 0.84 0.62
C SER A 501 -14.77 0.41 -0.47
N ARG A 502 -14.79 1.11 -1.62
CA ARG A 502 -15.76 0.86 -2.71
C ARG A 502 -15.47 -0.38 -3.55
N GLY A 503 -14.21 -0.82 -3.64
CA GLY A 503 -13.82 -2.04 -4.37
C GLY A 503 -14.06 -3.35 -3.61
N ARG A 504 -14.67 -3.30 -2.43
CA ARG A 504 -15.07 -4.48 -1.64
C ARG A 504 -16.40 -4.98 -2.19
N PHE A 505 -16.60 -6.29 -2.29
CA PHE A 505 -17.86 -7.05 -2.11
C PHE A 505 -17.87 -8.28 -3.03
N ASP A 506 -17.40 -9.39 -2.48
CA ASP A 506 -17.70 -10.74 -2.97
C ASP A 506 -18.83 -11.27 -2.08
N ARG A 507 -20.06 -11.34 -2.60
CA ARG A 507 -21.17 -11.97 -1.86
C ARG A 507 -21.18 -13.45 -2.24
N PRO A 508 -20.89 -14.39 -1.32
CA PRO A 508 -21.25 -15.77 -1.57
C PRO A 508 -22.77 -15.84 -1.69
N PHE A 509 -23.27 -16.50 -2.73
CA PHE A 509 -24.70 -16.72 -2.88
C PHE A 509 -25.25 -17.45 -1.66
N GLU A 510 -26.03 -16.77 -0.82
CA GLU A 510 -26.86 -17.45 0.16
C GLU A 510 -27.97 -18.18 -0.61
N ARG A 511 -27.94 -19.50 -0.51
CA ARG A 511 -28.99 -20.36 -1.04
C ARG A 511 -30.24 -20.10 -0.20
N VAL A 512 -31.26 -19.48 -0.80
CA VAL A 512 -32.59 -19.31 -0.20
C VAL A 512 -33.28 -20.67 -0.05
#